data_AF-A0A2U1MV76-F1
#
_entry.id   AF-A0A2U1MV76-F1
#
_cell.length_a   1.000
_cell.length_b   1.000
_cell.length_c   1.000
_cell.angle_alpha   90.00
_cell.angle_beta   90.00
_cell.angle_gamma   90.00
#
_symmetry.space_group_name_H-M   'P 1'
#
loop_
_entity.id
_entity.type
_entity.pdbx_description
1 polymer ?
#
loop_
_entity_poly.entity_id
_entity_poly.type
_entity_poly.pdbx_seq_one_letter_code
_entity_poly.pdbx_strand_id
1 'polypeptide(L)'
;MVVDAMHHPLIDAKGKLYAVNISLVKDMTTYTFTDYNVKVTYHHNLYLVEIVKQRFGRVLKLDVLRASKLWLDVTTSYLTLGIGGTVDEPANHRSHIYKDMDRVVAFGKVVVTWVALIGENQRQNPTPDRKSSLLLASTYPGVLPPALAVLKSSLKTIKKPVTLLDITNLSLLWKDGHPSDYGLGAVDCNHWCLVGVPDTWNVLLYNLMF
;
A
#
# COMPACT_ATOMS: atom_id res chain seq x y z
N MET A 1 -5.04 -5.18 -6.43
CA MET A 1 -4.69 -5.84 -7.72
C MET A 1 -4.20 -7.29 -7.54
N VAL A 2 -4.72 -8.03 -6.57
CA VAL A 2 -4.57 -9.51 -6.49
C VAL A 2 -5.95 -10.19 -6.50
N VAL A 3 -7.02 -9.37 -6.54
CA VAL A 3 -8.34 -9.77 -6.08
C VAL A 3 -9.44 -9.64 -7.12
N ASP A 4 -9.18 -8.96 -8.23
CA ASP A 4 -10.11 -8.97 -9.37
C ASP A 4 -10.10 -10.32 -10.10
N ALA A 5 -9.05 -11.12 -9.92
CA ALA A 5 -8.93 -12.49 -10.44
C ALA A 5 -9.67 -13.56 -9.60
N MET A 6 -10.22 -13.22 -8.44
CA MET A 6 -10.79 -14.21 -7.50
C MET A 6 -12.26 -14.58 -7.77
N HIS A 7 -12.81 -14.23 -8.94
CA HIS A 7 -14.13 -14.68 -9.38
C HIS A 7 -14.14 -16.13 -9.92
N HIS A 8 -12.96 -16.75 -10.04
CA HIS A 8 -12.81 -18.17 -10.40
C HIS A 8 -12.42 -19.03 -9.19
N PRO A 9 -12.78 -20.32 -9.16
CA PRO A 9 -12.32 -21.24 -8.12
C PRO A 9 -10.80 -21.24 -8.07
N LEU A 10 -10.22 -21.03 -6.89
CA LEU A 10 -8.77 -21.16 -6.71
C LEU A 10 -8.41 -22.64 -6.77
N ILE A 11 -7.71 -23.01 -7.83
CA ILE A 11 -7.25 -24.37 -8.10
C ILE A 11 -5.72 -24.32 -8.21
N ASP A 12 -5.00 -25.17 -7.46
CA ASP A 12 -3.55 -25.27 -7.64
C ASP A 12 -3.16 -26.10 -8.88
N ALA A 13 -1.86 -26.13 -9.18
CA ALA A 13 -1.30 -26.93 -10.26
C ALA A 13 -1.56 -28.45 -10.13
N LYS A 14 -2.05 -28.93 -8.98
CA LYS A 14 -2.41 -30.33 -8.73
C LYS A 14 -3.93 -30.56 -8.79
N GLY A 15 -4.73 -29.56 -9.13
CA GLY A 15 -6.18 -29.66 -9.23
C GLY A 15 -6.92 -29.56 -7.90
N LYS A 16 -6.24 -29.19 -6.80
CA LYS A 16 -6.91 -29.01 -5.50
C LYS A 16 -7.69 -27.70 -5.49
N LEU A 17 -8.99 -27.78 -5.23
CA LEU A 17 -9.81 -26.61 -4.93
C LEU A 17 -9.55 -26.12 -3.51
N TYR A 18 -9.46 -24.80 -3.36
CA TYR A 18 -9.40 -24.13 -2.07
C TYR A 18 -10.73 -23.49 -1.72
N ALA A 19 -11.18 -23.72 -0.49
CA ALA A 19 -12.38 -23.07 0.03
C ALA A 19 -12.03 -21.62 0.44
N VAL A 20 -12.61 -20.66 -0.28
CA VAL A 20 -12.43 -19.23 -0.01
C VAL A 20 -13.77 -18.58 0.27
N ASN A 21 -13.92 -18.04 1.47
CA ASN A 21 -15.05 -17.19 1.81
C ASN A 21 -14.68 -15.72 1.60
N ILE A 22 -15.46 -15.03 0.78
CA ILE A 22 -15.29 -13.61 0.50
C ILE A 22 -16.29 -12.83 1.35
N SER A 23 -15.81 -11.83 2.08
CA SER A 23 -16.67 -10.89 2.81
C SER A 23 -16.32 -9.45 2.42
N LEU A 24 -17.36 -8.65 2.20
CA LEU A 24 -17.24 -7.24 1.85
C LEU A 24 -17.81 -6.43 3.02
N VAL A 25 -16.96 -5.62 3.63
CA VAL A 25 -17.36 -4.73 4.71
C VAL A 25 -16.92 -3.31 4.34
N LYS A 26 -17.88 -2.49 3.93
CA LYS A 26 -17.68 -1.10 3.53
C LYS A 26 -16.57 -0.96 2.47
N ASP A 27 -15.40 -0.43 2.84
CA ASP A 27 -14.22 -0.16 2.03
C ASP A 27 -13.15 -1.26 2.11
N MET A 28 -13.52 -2.46 2.55
CA MET A 28 -12.63 -3.63 2.63
C MET A 28 -13.23 -4.88 1.99
N THR A 29 -12.37 -5.67 1.36
CA THR A 29 -12.67 -7.05 0.95
C THR A 29 -11.75 -8.01 1.68
N THR A 30 -12.32 -9.01 2.36
CA THR A 30 -11.56 -10.04 3.06
C THR A 30 -11.77 -11.40 2.41
N TYR A 31 -10.68 -12.06 2.07
CA TYR A 31 -10.60 -13.41 1.54
C TYR A 31 -10.15 -14.35 2.64
N THR A 32 -11.01 -15.27 3.04
CA THR A 32 -10.72 -16.25 4.09
C THR A 32 -10.45 -17.61 3.47
N PHE A 33 -9.20 -18.05 3.53
CA PHE A 33 -8.76 -19.39 3.11
C PHE A 33 -8.98 -20.34 4.28
N THR A 34 -10.12 -21.04 4.30
CA THR A 34 -10.55 -21.80 5.47
C THR A 34 -9.64 -22.98 5.76
N ASP A 35 -9.06 -23.58 4.72
CA ASP A 35 -8.14 -24.72 4.83
C ASP A 35 -6.85 -24.40 5.61
N TYR A 36 -6.44 -23.12 5.60
CA TYR A 36 -5.23 -22.65 6.27
C TYR A 36 -5.51 -21.75 7.47
N ASN A 37 -6.77 -21.44 7.73
CA ASN A 37 -7.18 -20.42 8.70
C ASN A 37 -6.47 -19.07 8.47
N VAL A 38 -6.26 -18.70 7.21
CA VAL A 38 -5.59 -17.46 6.79
C VAL A 38 -6.62 -16.50 6.22
N LYS A 39 -6.49 -15.21 6.57
CA LYS A 39 -7.30 -14.12 6.00
C LYS A 39 -6.41 -13.11 5.30
N VAL A 40 -6.74 -12.81 4.06
CA VAL A 40 -6.12 -11.74 3.28
C VAL A 40 -7.14 -10.62 3.14
N THR A 41 -6.85 -9.46 3.71
CA THR A 41 -7.77 -8.30 3.68
C THR A 41 -7.20 -7.21 2.78
N TYR A 42 -8.00 -6.78 1.82
CA TYR A 42 -7.70 -5.68 0.93
C TYR A 42 -8.54 -4.45 1.31
N HIS A 43 -7.88 -3.31 1.48
CA HIS A 43 -8.53 -2.03 1.76
C HIS A 43 -8.59 -1.21 0.47
N HIS A 44 -9.79 -0.81 0.04
CA HIS A 44 -10.03 -0.10 -1.23
C HIS A 44 -9.69 1.39 -1.17
N ASN A 45 -9.47 1.95 0.02
CA ASN A 45 -8.99 3.32 0.17
C ASN A 45 -7.49 3.43 -0.14
N LEU A 46 -7.17 4.13 -1.23
CA LEU A 46 -5.81 4.34 -1.73
C LEU A 46 -5.03 5.42 -0.96
N TYR A 47 -5.68 6.21 -0.10
CA TYR A 47 -5.09 7.44 0.46
C TYR A 47 -4.61 7.33 1.91
N LEU A 48 -4.65 6.14 2.54
CA LEU A 48 -4.42 5.88 3.98
C LEU A 48 -5.27 6.70 4.98
N VAL A 49 -5.90 7.77 4.51
CA VAL A 49 -6.61 8.78 5.30
C VAL A 49 -8.10 8.67 5.14
N GLU A 50 -8.84 9.20 6.09
CA GLU A 50 -10.29 9.29 5.99
C GLU A 50 -10.69 10.26 4.87
N ILE A 51 -11.59 9.81 4.00
CA ILE A 51 -12.22 10.63 2.98
C ILE A 51 -13.62 10.97 3.47
N VAL A 52 -13.88 12.26 3.67
CA VAL A 52 -15.20 12.76 4.10
C VAL A 52 -15.88 13.52 2.98
N LYS A 53 -17.16 13.24 2.76
CA LYS A 53 -18.00 13.98 1.81
C LYS A 53 -18.45 15.29 2.47
N GLN A 54 -18.15 16.41 1.83
CA GLN A 54 -18.62 17.74 2.21
C GLN A 54 -19.51 18.32 1.11
N ARG A 55 -20.07 19.51 1.36
CA ARG A 55 -20.99 20.19 0.42
C ARG A 55 -20.37 20.48 -0.95
N PHE A 56 -19.04 20.59 -1.03
CA PHE A 56 -18.30 20.94 -2.25
C PHE A 56 -17.46 19.78 -2.81
N GLY A 57 -17.64 18.55 -2.32
CA GLY A 57 -16.90 17.38 -2.84
C GLY A 57 -16.34 16.47 -1.76
N ARG A 58 -15.47 15.53 -2.16
CA ARG A 58 -14.74 14.69 -1.20
C ARG A 58 -13.59 15.53 -0.64
N VAL A 59 -13.21 15.25 0.61
CA VAL A 59 -12.11 15.95 1.27
C VAL A 59 -11.26 14.93 1.99
N LEU A 60 -9.96 14.92 1.68
CA LEU A 60 -8.97 14.06 2.34
C LEU A 60 -8.60 14.64 3.70
N LYS A 61 -8.85 13.93 4.79
CA LYS A 61 -8.48 14.35 6.15
C LYS A 61 -7.09 13.84 6.51
N LEU A 62 -6.05 14.63 6.21
CA LEU A 62 -4.66 14.19 6.34
C LEU A 62 -4.21 13.83 7.77
N ASP A 63 -4.95 14.33 8.76
CA ASP A 63 -4.68 14.09 10.19
C ASP A 63 -5.55 12.96 10.78
N VAL A 64 -6.43 12.36 9.98
CA VAL A 64 -7.39 11.35 10.45
C VAL A 64 -7.13 10.02 9.75
N LEU A 65 -6.44 9.13 10.46
CA LEU A 65 -6.05 7.82 9.97
C LEU A 65 -6.81 6.69 10.66
N ARG A 66 -8.14 6.82 10.78
CA ARG A 66 -8.96 5.78 11.43
C ARG A 66 -8.82 4.42 10.75
N ALA A 67 -8.77 4.42 9.42
CA ALA A 67 -8.50 3.22 8.64
C ALA A 67 -7.09 2.68 8.92
N SER A 68 -6.09 3.53 9.18
CA SER A 68 -4.72 3.07 9.45
C SER A 68 -4.57 2.29 10.77
N LYS A 69 -5.50 2.46 11.72
CA LYS A 69 -5.50 1.68 12.97
C LYS A 69 -5.68 0.19 12.73
N LEU A 70 -6.38 -0.19 11.65
CA LEU A 70 -6.54 -1.59 11.23
C LEU A 70 -5.22 -2.22 10.76
N TRP A 71 -4.18 -1.42 10.50
CA TRP A 71 -2.87 -1.87 10.01
C TRP A 71 -1.85 -1.99 11.14
N LEU A 72 -2.20 -1.57 12.36
CA LEU A 72 -1.31 -1.62 13.52
C LEU A 72 -1.13 -3.05 14.07
N ASP A 73 -2.12 -3.91 13.87
CA ASP A 73 -2.17 -5.31 14.32
C ASP A 73 -1.90 -6.31 13.18
N VAL A 74 -1.62 -5.83 11.96
CA VAL A 74 -1.24 -6.70 10.83
C VAL A 74 0.26 -6.96 10.91
N THR A 75 0.64 -8.23 10.90
CA THR A 75 2.04 -8.70 10.98
C THR A 75 2.91 -8.17 9.85
N THR A 76 2.33 -7.81 8.70
CA THR A 76 3.04 -7.22 7.56
C THR A 76 2.12 -6.31 6.74
N SER A 77 2.42 -5.01 6.69
CA SER A 77 1.68 -4.01 5.89
C SER A 77 2.51 -3.53 4.70
N TYR A 78 1.96 -3.60 3.48
CA TYR A 78 2.58 -3.03 2.28
C TYR A 78 1.90 -1.71 1.91
N LEU A 79 2.69 -0.68 1.62
CA LEU A 79 2.20 0.61 1.15
C LEU A 79 2.74 0.86 -0.25
N THR A 80 1.96 0.46 -1.26
CA THR A 80 2.17 0.89 -2.65
C THR A 80 1.56 2.27 -2.82
N LEU A 81 2.34 3.31 -2.54
CA LEU A 81 1.90 4.66 -2.89
C LEU A 81 1.96 4.76 -4.40
N GLY A 82 0.78 4.82 -5.03
CA GLY A 82 0.68 5.13 -6.43
C GLY A 82 1.42 6.43 -6.70
N ILE A 83 2.55 6.33 -7.39
CA ILE A 83 3.35 7.48 -7.83
C ILE A 83 2.58 8.32 -8.88
N GLY A 84 1.37 7.89 -9.28
CA GLY A 84 0.53 8.51 -10.31
C GLY A 84 -0.88 8.97 -9.89
N GLY A 85 -1.19 9.12 -8.59
CA GLY A 85 -2.49 9.67 -8.17
C GLY A 85 -2.51 11.20 -8.19
N THR A 86 -3.34 11.82 -9.04
CA THR A 86 -3.69 13.24 -8.90
C THR A 86 -4.46 13.40 -7.58
N VAL A 87 -4.03 14.32 -6.71
CA VAL A 87 -4.86 14.74 -5.57
C VAL A 87 -5.66 15.94 -6.07
N ASP A 88 -6.61 15.70 -6.97
CA ASP A 88 -7.57 16.73 -7.38
C ASP A 88 -8.60 17.01 -6.27
N GLU A 89 -8.60 16.17 -5.22
CA GLU A 89 -9.49 16.29 -4.09
C GLU A 89 -8.93 17.28 -3.06
N PRO A 90 -9.77 18.22 -2.56
CA PRO A 90 -9.36 19.11 -1.49
C PRO A 90 -8.82 18.35 -0.27
N ALA A 91 -7.70 18.80 0.26
CA ALA A 91 -7.07 18.24 1.43
C ALA A 91 -7.35 19.11 2.65
N ASN A 92 -7.77 18.48 3.76
CA ASN A 92 -7.91 19.13 5.04
C ASN A 92 -6.75 18.74 5.97
N HIS A 93 -6.09 19.76 6.52
CA HIS A 93 -5.04 19.61 7.50
C HIS A 93 -5.18 20.71 8.56
N ARG A 94 -5.22 20.33 9.84
CA ARG A 94 -5.35 21.25 10.98
C ARG A 94 -6.47 22.27 10.80
N SER A 95 -7.66 21.79 10.47
CA SER A 95 -8.88 22.59 10.26
C SER A 95 -8.88 23.52 9.04
N HIS A 96 -7.82 23.54 8.23
CA HIS A 96 -7.77 24.30 6.98
C HIS A 96 -8.00 23.38 5.78
N ILE A 97 -8.66 23.89 4.74
CA ILE A 97 -8.93 23.15 3.49
C ILE A 97 -8.12 23.78 2.38
N TYR A 98 -7.32 22.97 1.73
CA TYR A 98 -6.47 23.31 0.60
C TYR A 98 -7.04 22.64 -0.64
N LYS A 99 -7.36 23.43 -1.68
CA LYS A 99 -7.89 22.89 -2.93
C LYS A 99 -6.79 22.25 -3.78
N ASP A 100 -5.62 22.90 -3.83
CA ASP A 100 -4.50 22.49 -4.68
C ASP A 100 -3.24 22.23 -3.84
N MET A 101 -3.34 21.30 -2.88
CA MET A 101 -2.16 20.93 -2.09
C MET A 101 -1.20 20.10 -2.94
N ASP A 102 0.09 20.45 -2.94
CA ASP A 102 1.12 19.63 -3.58
C ASP A 102 1.06 18.19 -3.07
N ARG A 103 1.05 17.22 -3.98
CA ARG A 103 0.87 15.80 -3.69
C ARG A 103 1.97 15.23 -2.79
N VAL A 104 3.21 15.69 -2.92
CA VAL A 104 4.33 15.22 -2.10
C VAL A 104 4.23 15.83 -0.69
N VAL A 105 3.77 17.08 -0.59
CA VAL A 105 3.45 17.72 0.69
C VAL A 105 2.30 17.01 1.39
N ALA A 106 1.20 16.72 0.68
CA ALA A 106 0.07 15.98 1.22
C ALA A 106 0.52 14.60 1.70
N PHE A 107 1.26 13.88 0.87
CA PHE A 107 1.86 12.59 1.22
C PHE A 107 2.72 12.66 2.48
N GLY A 108 3.62 13.64 2.57
CA GLY A 108 4.47 13.83 3.74
C GLY A 108 3.67 14.07 5.03
N LYS A 109 2.59 14.85 4.96
CA LYS A 109 1.69 15.06 6.10
C LYS A 109 1.05 13.74 6.56
N VAL A 110 0.56 12.93 5.63
CA VAL A 110 -0.03 11.61 5.93
C VAL A 110 0.96 10.68 6.61
N VAL A 111 2.17 10.57 6.05
CA VAL A 111 3.22 9.70 6.61
C VAL A 111 3.64 10.16 8.00
N VAL A 112 3.79 11.47 8.23
CA VAL A 112 4.12 12.02 9.54
C VAL A 112 3.03 11.67 10.57
N THR A 113 1.76 11.83 10.23
CA THR A 113 0.65 11.43 11.10
C THR A 113 0.69 9.93 11.39
N TRP A 114 0.95 9.09 10.39
CA TRP A 114 1.01 7.64 10.54
C TRP A 114 2.17 7.18 11.43
N VAL A 115 3.36 7.75 11.22
CA VAL A 115 4.56 7.54 12.05
C VAL A 115 4.29 7.90 13.51
N ALA A 116 3.63 9.03 13.77
CA ALA A 116 3.27 9.44 15.12
C ALA A 116 2.35 8.41 15.79
N LEU A 117 1.33 7.91 15.08
CA LEU A 117 0.42 6.88 15.61
C LEU A 117 1.14 5.57 15.93
N ILE A 118 2.12 5.15 15.12
CA ILE A 118 2.91 3.96 15.43
C ILE A 118 3.72 4.16 16.72
N GLY A 119 4.27 5.35 16.93
CA GLY A 119 5.04 5.69 18.14
C GLY A 119 4.23 5.64 19.43
N GLU A 120 2.94 5.97 19.37
CA GLU A 120 2.03 6.01 20.53
C GLU A 120 1.51 4.63 20.97
N ASN A 121 1.44 3.65 20.07
CA ASN A 121 0.94 2.30 20.39
C ASN A 121 2.04 1.42 21.02
N GLN A 122 2.30 1.63 22.32
CA GLN A 122 3.33 0.95 23.10
C GLN A 122 2.79 -0.32 23.81
N ARG A 123 3.32 -1.50 23.45
CA ARG A 123 3.73 -2.53 24.43
C ARG A 123 5.16 -2.96 24.10
N GLN A 124 6.02 -2.93 25.12
CA GLN A 124 7.46 -3.12 25.04
C GLN A 124 7.86 -4.49 24.49
N ASN A 125 8.87 -4.51 23.61
CA ASN A 125 10.13 -5.22 23.83
C ASN A 125 11.19 -4.78 22.80
N PRO A 126 12.45 -4.56 23.19
CA PRO A 126 13.53 -4.34 22.25
C PRO A 126 14.03 -5.69 21.71
N THR A 127 14.17 -5.81 20.39
CA THR A 127 14.93 -6.90 19.74
C THR A 127 15.96 -6.34 18.75
N PRO A 128 17.07 -7.06 18.54
CA PRO A 128 18.26 -6.49 17.92
C PRO A 128 18.31 -6.66 16.40
N ASP A 129 19.09 -5.75 15.82
CA ASP A 129 19.68 -5.65 14.49
C ASP A 129 18.81 -5.56 13.23
N ARG A 130 18.91 -4.34 12.67
CA ARG A 130 18.36 -3.84 11.42
C ARG A 130 19.05 -4.52 10.23
N LYS A 131 18.50 -5.62 9.73
CA LYS A 131 18.74 -6.05 8.33
C LYS A 131 17.69 -5.43 7.43
N SER A 132 18.01 -4.29 6.82
CA SER A 132 17.42 -3.98 5.53
C SER A 132 17.90 -5.06 4.56
N SER A 133 17.06 -6.05 4.30
CA SER A 133 17.30 -7.02 3.23
C SER A 133 17.35 -6.24 1.91
N LEU A 134 18.56 -5.91 1.45
CA LEU A 134 18.83 -5.39 0.13
C LEU A 134 18.65 -6.55 -0.85
N LEU A 135 17.41 -6.75 -1.28
CA LEU A 135 17.10 -7.63 -2.40
C LEU A 135 17.71 -6.97 -3.65
N LEU A 136 18.91 -7.46 -4.02
CA LEU A 136 19.66 -7.20 -5.27
C LEU A 136 19.34 -5.85 -5.93
N ALA A 137 19.97 -4.79 -5.43
CA ALA A 137 19.79 -3.45 -5.98
C ALA A 137 20.45 -3.32 -7.35
N SER A 138 19.71 -3.62 -8.41
CA SER A 138 19.94 -3.00 -9.71
C SER A 138 19.61 -1.51 -9.59
N THR A 139 20.57 -0.64 -9.89
CA THR A 139 20.37 0.81 -9.86
C THR A 139 19.49 1.22 -11.05
N TYR A 140 18.35 1.84 -10.80
CA TYR A 140 17.58 2.47 -11.87
C TYR A 140 18.24 3.81 -12.25
N PRO A 141 18.56 4.06 -13.53
CA PRO A 141 19.34 5.25 -13.94
C PRO A 141 18.53 6.56 -13.91
N GLY A 142 17.21 6.51 -13.73
CA GLY A 142 16.35 7.69 -13.68
C GLY A 142 16.18 8.27 -12.27
N VAL A 143 15.52 9.44 -12.23
CA VAL A 143 15.19 10.12 -10.96
C VAL A 143 14.18 9.29 -10.17
N LEU A 144 14.49 9.04 -8.90
CA LEU A 144 13.57 8.37 -8.00
C LEU A 144 12.41 9.30 -7.58
N PRO A 145 11.22 8.77 -7.30
CA PRO A 145 10.09 9.57 -6.85
C PRO A 145 10.42 10.36 -5.57
N PRO A 146 10.15 11.68 -5.48
CA PRO A 146 10.39 12.47 -4.27
C PRO A 146 9.68 11.92 -3.02
N ALA A 147 8.51 11.31 -3.21
CA ALA A 147 7.75 10.64 -2.14
C ALA A 147 8.56 9.51 -1.46
N LEU A 148 9.42 8.79 -2.20
CA LEU A 148 10.25 7.73 -1.62
C LEU A 148 11.24 8.29 -0.60
N ALA A 149 11.83 9.46 -0.87
CA ALA A 149 12.74 10.12 0.05
C ALA A 149 12.01 10.56 1.33
N VAL A 150 10.81 11.12 1.20
CA VAL A 150 9.95 11.49 2.33
C VAL A 150 9.60 10.27 3.19
N LEU A 151 9.22 9.15 2.56
CA LEU A 151 8.91 7.91 3.27
C LEU A 151 10.14 7.38 4.03
N LYS A 152 11.28 7.21 3.36
CA LYS A 152 12.52 6.71 3.97
C LYS A 152 13.01 7.60 5.11
N SER A 153 12.90 8.92 4.97
CA SER A 153 13.24 9.86 6.04
C SER A 153 12.32 9.69 7.25
N SER A 154 11.01 9.60 7.01
CA SER A 154 10.02 9.47 8.08
C SER A 154 10.16 8.14 8.83
N LEU A 155 10.40 7.03 8.14
CA LEU A 155 10.61 5.72 8.76
C LEU A 155 11.83 5.68 9.71
N LYS A 156 12.87 6.48 9.44
CA LYS A 156 14.06 6.59 10.34
C LYS A 156 13.72 7.19 11.70
N THR A 157 12.62 7.94 11.80
CA THR A 157 12.19 8.59 13.05
C THR A 157 11.38 7.64 13.95
N ILE A 158 10.89 6.52 13.41
CA ILE A 158 10.09 5.53 14.15
C ILE A 158 11.01 4.72 15.07
N LYS A 159 10.64 4.59 16.35
CA LYS A 159 11.34 3.74 17.32
C LYS A 159 10.96 2.26 17.23
N LYS A 160 9.72 1.95 16.83
CA LYS A 160 9.23 0.59 16.57
C LYS A 160 9.93 0.00 15.34
N PRO A 161 10.37 -1.27 15.35
CA PRO A 161 10.90 -1.90 14.15
C PRO A 161 9.81 -1.95 13.07
N VAL A 162 10.11 -1.34 11.93
CA VAL A 162 9.29 -1.38 10.71
C VAL A 162 10.19 -1.80 9.56
N THR A 163 9.81 -2.87 8.87
CA THR A 163 10.51 -3.34 7.67
C THR A 163 9.84 -2.72 6.45
N LEU A 164 10.62 -2.01 5.63
CA LEU A 164 10.16 -1.50 4.34
C LEU A 164 10.50 -2.52 3.25
N LEU A 165 9.49 -3.06 2.58
CA LEU A 165 9.65 -3.75 1.30
C LEU A 165 9.80 -2.69 0.20
N ASP A 166 11.03 -2.31 -0.12
CA ASP A 166 11.33 -1.30 -1.14
C ASP A 166 11.34 -1.93 -2.54
N ILE A 167 10.18 -1.94 -3.18
CA ILE A 167 10.01 -2.41 -4.57
C ILE A 167 10.28 -1.33 -5.62
N THR A 168 10.72 -0.12 -5.23
CA THR A 168 10.71 1.03 -6.14
C THR A 168 11.57 0.83 -7.38
N ASN A 169 12.83 0.40 -7.21
CA ASN A 169 13.73 0.17 -8.34
C ASN A 169 13.25 -0.98 -9.22
N LEU A 170 12.76 -2.06 -8.60
CA LEU A 170 12.19 -3.20 -9.32
C LEU A 170 11.03 -2.75 -10.19
N SER A 171 10.08 -2.00 -9.64
CA SER A 171 8.93 -1.49 -10.40
C SER A 171 9.33 -0.51 -11.51
N LEU A 172 10.32 0.36 -11.26
CA LEU A 172 10.79 1.32 -12.26
C LEU A 172 11.52 0.67 -13.45
N LEU A 173 12.11 -0.50 -13.25
CA LEU A 173 12.76 -1.27 -14.32
C LEU A 173 11.75 -2.02 -15.19
N TRP A 174 10.54 -2.28 -14.69
CA TRP A 174 9.55 -3.12 -15.34
C TRP A 174 8.43 -2.29 -15.98
N LYS A 175 8.76 -1.22 -16.69
CA LYS A 175 7.77 -0.30 -17.30
C LYS A 175 6.79 -0.99 -18.26
N ASP A 176 7.20 -2.10 -18.87
CA ASP A 176 6.36 -2.85 -19.81
C ASP A 176 5.32 -3.74 -19.11
N GLY A 177 5.32 -3.78 -17.76
CA GLY A 177 4.32 -4.53 -16.99
C GLY A 177 2.95 -3.86 -16.89
N HIS A 178 2.78 -2.67 -17.46
CA HIS A 178 1.54 -1.91 -17.44
C HIS A 178 0.56 -2.36 -18.54
N PRO A 179 -0.77 -2.36 -18.29
CA PRO A 179 -1.76 -2.68 -19.31
C PRO A 179 -1.73 -1.74 -20.52
N SER A 180 -1.24 -0.50 -20.36
CA SER A 180 -1.22 0.48 -21.45
C SER A 180 -2.64 0.62 -22.06
N ASP A 181 -2.76 0.57 -23.38
CA ASP A 181 -4.03 0.62 -24.12
C ASP A 181 -4.94 -0.59 -23.91
N TYR A 182 -4.44 -1.67 -23.30
CA TYR A 182 -5.23 -2.86 -22.97
C TYR A 182 -5.97 -2.74 -21.63
N GLY A 183 -5.94 -1.55 -21.00
CA GLY A 183 -6.71 -1.22 -19.79
C GLY A 183 -8.18 -0.90 -20.04
N LEU A 184 -8.88 -0.41 -19.01
CA LEU A 184 -10.29 -0.02 -19.06
C LEU A 184 -10.47 1.36 -19.74
N GLY A 185 -10.14 1.42 -21.03
CA GLY A 185 -10.52 2.50 -21.96
C GLY A 185 -9.47 3.57 -22.25
N ALA A 186 -8.55 3.87 -21.34
CA ALA A 186 -7.45 4.82 -21.54
C ALA A 186 -6.09 4.15 -21.30
N VAL A 187 -5.00 4.74 -21.85
CA VAL A 187 -3.62 4.30 -21.59
C VAL A 187 -3.41 4.23 -20.08
N ASP A 188 -3.28 3.02 -19.57
CA ASP A 188 -3.14 2.75 -18.15
C ASP A 188 -1.68 2.50 -17.78
N CYS A 189 -1.03 3.55 -17.27
CA CYS A 189 0.33 3.49 -16.73
C CYS A 189 0.35 3.42 -15.19
N ASN A 190 -0.82 3.28 -14.56
CA ASN A 190 -0.95 3.31 -13.10
C ASN A 190 -1.20 1.90 -12.54
N HIS A 191 -1.82 1.04 -13.32
CA HIS A 191 -2.10 -0.34 -12.97
C HIS A 191 -1.09 -1.31 -13.60
N TRP A 192 -1.07 -2.56 -13.12
CA TRP A 192 -0.18 -3.60 -13.61
C TRP A 192 -1.00 -4.76 -14.20
N CYS A 193 -0.48 -5.41 -15.23
CA CYS A 193 -1.05 -6.67 -15.71
C CYS A 193 -0.99 -7.76 -14.62
N LEU A 194 -2.01 -8.64 -14.62
CA LEU A 194 -2.05 -9.83 -13.77
C LEU A 194 -1.24 -10.96 -14.44
N VAL A 195 -0.52 -11.75 -13.63
CA VAL A 195 0.71 -12.47 -14.03
C VAL A 195 1.81 -11.48 -14.41
N GLY A 196 2.57 -10.99 -13.43
CA GLY A 196 3.63 -10.02 -13.68
C GLY A 196 4.24 -9.38 -12.43
N VAL A 197 4.40 -8.06 -12.49
CA VAL A 197 5.09 -7.26 -11.46
C VAL A 197 4.50 -7.48 -10.05
N PRO A 198 3.16 -7.48 -9.85
CA PRO A 198 2.57 -7.76 -8.53
C PRO A 198 2.90 -9.15 -7.97
N ASP A 199 3.08 -10.17 -8.82
CA ASP A 199 3.43 -11.52 -8.33
C ASP A 199 4.86 -11.57 -7.80
N THR A 200 5.77 -10.85 -8.44
CA THR A 200 7.13 -10.70 -7.93
C THR A 200 7.11 -10.02 -6.56
N TRP A 201 6.28 -8.98 -6.37
CA TRP A 201 6.13 -8.35 -5.06
C TRP A 201 5.61 -9.33 -4.01
N ASN A 202 4.66 -10.18 -4.36
CA ASN A 202 4.13 -11.21 -3.46
C ASN A 202 5.20 -12.25 -3.08
N VAL A 203 6.06 -12.66 -4.02
CA VAL A 203 7.20 -13.56 -3.72
C VAL A 203 8.21 -12.89 -2.79
N LEU A 204 8.54 -11.61 -3.03
CA LEU A 204 9.44 -10.87 -2.13
C LEU A 204 8.84 -10.70 -0.74
N LEU A 205 7.53 -10.44 -0.66
CA LEU A 205 6.79 -10.34 0.59
C LEU A 205 6.84 -11.67 1.35
N TYR A 206 6.57 -12.79 0.67
CA TYR A 206 6.64 -14.12 1.27
C TYR A 206 8.02 -14.39 1.89
N ASN A 207 9.10 -14.09 1.17
CA ASN A 207 10.48 -14.25 1.66
C ASN A 207 10.87 -13.28 2.78
N LEU A 208 10.14 -12.19 2.99
CA LEU A 208 10.34 -11.30 4.14
C LEU A 208 9.59 -11.78 5.38
N MET A 209 8.55 -12.60 5.20
CA MET A 209 7.70 -13.10 6.28
C MET A 209 8.15 -14.45 6.84
N PHE A 210 8.87 -15.25 6.04
CA PHE A 210 9.32 -16.61 6.35
C PHE A 210 10.79 -16.80 5.99
#